data_AF-A0A961YGK7-F1
#
_entry.id   AF-A0A961YGK7-F1
#
_cell.length_a   1.000
_cell.length_b   1.000
_cell.length_c   1.000
_cell.angle_alpha   90.00
_cell.angle_beta   90.00
_cell.angle_gamma   90.00
#
_symmetry.space_group_name_H-M   'P 1'
#
loop_
_entity.id
_entity.type
_entity.pdbx_description
1 polymer ?
#
loop_
_entity_poly.entity_id
_entity_poly.type
_entity_poly.pdbx_seq_one_letter_code
_entity_poly.pdbx_strand_id
1 'polypeptide(L)'
;MAQTKTIAQKLPWNDRAGRFAPFKAAVLVLVTLPALWLLYRSLTGSPAEPTALGPRPYIEAIHFVGDWTIYLLLVTLAVTPARRLFDWSKLIQVRRIIGLSALAYILLHFVLYIFDSKFNLGFVVTEIATRIYLTIG
;
A
#
# COMPACT_ATOMS: atom_id res chain seq x y z
N MET A 1 -2.55 -16.73 34.82
CA MET A 1 -2.52 -15.24 34.78
C MET A 1 -2.30 -14.79 33.34
N ALA A 2 -3.31 -14.24 32.68
CA ALA A 2 -3.17 -13.67 31.34
C ALA A 2 -2.44 -12.32 31.46
N GLN A 3 -1.23 -12.21 30.92
CA GLN A 3 -0.56 -10.91 30.81
C GLN A 3 -1.34 -10.03 29.83
N THR A 4 -2.08 -9.05 30.35
CA THR A 4 -2.73 -8.02 29.56
C THR A 4 -1.65 -7.15 28.91
N LYS A 5 -1.29 -7.47 27.67
CA LYS A 5 -0.37 -6.65 26.86
C LYS A 5 -0.96 -5.25 26.70
N THR A 6 -0.24 -4.22 27.15
CA THR A 6 -0.62 -2.81 27.00
C THR A 6 -0.68 -2.39 25.52
N ILE A 7 -1.53 -1.40 25.19
CA ILE A 7 -1.70 -0.89 23.81
C ILE A 7 -0.34 -0.51 23.19
N ALA A 8 0.55 0.08 23.98
CA ALA A 8 1.90 0.44 23.57
C ALA A 8 2.72 -0.76 23.04
N GLN A 9 2.53 -1.97 23.56
CA GLN A 9 3.24 -3.18 23.08
C GLN A 9 2.70 -3.70 21.75
N LYS A 10 1.50 -3.27 21.33
CA LYS A 10 0.87 -3.70 20.07
C LYS A 10 1.15 -2.76 18.90
N LEU A 11 1.77 -1.61 19.15
CA LEU A 11 2.07 -0.64 18.09
C LEU A 11 3.08 -1.21 17.07
N PRO A 12 2.89 -0.96 15.77
CA PRO A 12 3.70 -1.59 14.72
C PRO A 12 5.17 -1.17 14.74
N TRP A 13 5.49 -0.04 15.36
CA TRP A 13 6.86 0.47 15.57
C TRP A 13 7.52 -0.02 16.87
N ASN A 14 6.86 -0.88 17.67
CA ASN A 14 7.43 -1.42 18.90
C ASN A 14 7.81 -2.90 18.78
N ASP A 15 8.78 -3.33 19.59
CA ASP A 15 9.19 -4.71 19.75
C ASP A 15 8.25 -5.49 20.68
N ARG A 16 8.42 -6.81 20.73
CA ARG A 16 7.64 -7.69 21.63
C ARG A 16 7.77 -7.30 23.11
N ALA A 17 8.86 -6.62 23.47
CA ALA A 17 9.13 -6.07 24.79
C ALA A 17 8.59 -4.63 24.99
N GLY A 18 7.89 -4.06 24.02
CA GLY A 18 7.37 -2.68 24.07
C GLY A 18 8.41 -1.58 23.79
N ARG A 19 9.65 -1.94 23.46
CA ARG A 19 10.71 -0.98 23.10
C ARG A 19 10.52 -0.46 21.69
N PHE A 20 10.91 0.79 21.43
CA PHE A 20 10.88 1.37 20.09
C PHE A 20 11.82 0.64 19.14
N ALA A 21 11.31 0.21 17.99
CA ALA A 21 12.03 -0.52 16.96
C ALA A 21 12.21 0.38 15.73
N PRO A 22 13.32 1.15 15.65
CA PRO A 22 13.50 2.17 14.60
C PRO A 22 13.44 1.58 13.20
N PHE A 23 13.88 0.33 13.02
CA PHE A 23 13.79 -0.37 11.73
C PHE A 23 12.34 -0.57 11.25
N LYS A 24 11.42 -0.95 12.15
CA LYS A 24 10.01 -1.11 11.79
C LYS A 24 9.34 0.23 11.51
N ALA A 25 9.67 1.24 12.31
CA ALA A 25 9.20 2.60 12.11
C ALA A 25 9.66 3.16 10.75
N ALA A 26 10.94 2.98 10.41
CA ALA A 26 11.49 3.39 9.12
C ALA A 26 10.78 2.69 7.95
N VAL A 27 10.57 1.37 8.03
CA VAL A 27 9.82 0.66 6.99
C VAL A 27 8.39 1.17 6.88
N LEU A 28 7.71 1.42 8.00
CA LEU A 28 6.35 1.96 7.99
C LEU A 28 6.29 3.34 7.31
N VAL A 29 7.26 4.22 7.59
CA VAL A 29 7.36 5.52 6.92
C VAL A 29 7.61 5.33 5.42
N LEU A 30 8.55 4.46 5.04
CA LEU A 30 8.89 4.21 3.64
C LEU A 30 7.68 3.71 2.83
N VAL A 31 6.88 2.80 3.37
CA VAL A 31 5.70 2.27 2.67
C VAL A 31 4.52 3.26 2.62
N THR A 32 4.51 4.30 3.46
CA THR A 32 3.49 5.37 3.40
C THR A 32 3.91 6.54 2.52
N LEU A 33 5.20 6.72 2.20
CA LEU A 33 5.68 7.79 1.34
C LEU A 33 4.95 7.90 -0.01
N PRO A 34 4.69 6.80 -0.76
CA PRO A 34 4.00 6.90 -2.05
C PRO A 34 2.57 7.41 -1.90
N ALA A 35 1.84 6.95 -0.88
CA ALA A 35 0.51 7.43 -0.58
C ALA A 35 0.51 8.93 -0.21
N LEU A 36 1.49 9.38 0.57
CA LEU A 36 1.65 10.81 0.90
C LEU A 36 1.99 11.64 -0.35
N TRP A 37 2.81 11.10 -1.24
CA TRP A 37 3.16 11.74 -2.51
C TRP A 37 1.94 11.87 -3.43
N LEU A 38 1.14 10.81 -3.55
CA LEU A 38 -0.11 10.85 -4.31
C LEU A 38 -1.09 11.87 -3.72
N LEU A 39 -1.24 11.89 -2.39
CA LEU A 39 -2.09 12.86 -1.70
C LEU A 39 -1.63 14.29 -1.99
N TYR A 40 -0.33 14.55 -1.90
CA TYR A 40 0.24 15.86 -2.23
C TYR A 40 -0.09 16.27 -3.67
N ARG A 41 0.06 15.37 -4.65
CA ARG A 41 -0.29 15.63 -6.06
C ARG A 41 -1.78 15.83 -6.29
N SER A 42 -2.63 15.20 -5.48
CA SER A 42 -4.08 15.37 -5.56
C SER A 42 -4.57 16.72 -5.00
N LEU A 43 -3.80 17.31 -4.08
CA LEU A 43 -4.13 18.58 -3.42
C LEU A 43 -3.44 19.80 -4.05
N THR A 44 -2.37 19.57 -4.81
CA THR A 44 -1.64 20.62 -5.51
C THR A 44 -2.03 20.65 -6.98
N GLY A 45 -2.21 21.82 -7.55
CA GLY A 45 -2.65 22.00 -8.93
C GLY A 45 -2.53 23.44 -9.37
N SER A 46 -2.93 23.71 -10.61
CA SER A 46 -3.00 25.05 -11.20
C SER A 46 -4.47 25.39 -11.52
N PRO A 47 -4.79 26.66 -11.81
CA PRO A 47 -6.15 27.02 -12.26
C PRO A 47 -6.61 26.30 -13.53
N ALA A 48 -5.68 25.89 -14.39
CA ALA A 48 -5.97 25.12 -15.61
C ALA A 48 -6.09 23.61 -15.35
N GLU A 49 -5.35 23.09 -14.37
CA GLU A 49 -5.28 21.67 -14.01
C GLU A 49 -5.43 21.57 -12.49
N PRO A 50 -6.65 21.33 -11.97
CA PRO A 50 -6.94 21.39 -10.52
C PRO A 50 -6.10 20.45 -9.65
N THR A 51 -5.45 19.45 -10.25
CA THR A 51 -4.52 18.54 -9.58
C THR A 51 -3.23 18.38 -10.40
N ALA A 52 -2.12 18.06 -9.75
CA ALA A 52 -0.82 17.75 -10.36
C ALA A 52 -0.74 16.31 -10.89
N LEU A 53 -1.91 15.69 -11.08
CA LEU A 53 -2.09 14.40 -11.72
C LEU A 53 -2.38 14.55 -13.21
N GLY A 54 -2.62 15.77 -13.71
CA GLY A 54 -2.90 16.03 -15.12
C GLY A 54 -4.35 15.78 -15.51
N PRO A 55 -4.65 15.66 -16.83
CA PRO A 55 -6.02 15.77 -17.34
C PRO A 55 -6.98 14.66 -16.89
N ARG A 56 -6.46 13.50 -16.48
CA ARG A 56 -7.24 12.32 -16.05
C ARG A 56 -6.78 11.86 -14.66
N PRO A 57 -7.08 12.64 -13.61
CA PRO A 57 -6.46 12.47 -12.30
C PRO A 57 -6.76 11.12 -11.65
N TYR A 58 -7.97 10.60 -11.84
CA TYR A 58 -8.37 9.30 -11.28
C TYR A 58 -7.62 8.14 -11.92
N ILE A 59 -7.50 8.12 -13.25
CA ILE A 59 -6.79 7.07 -13.99
C ILE A 59 -5.31 7.05 -13.57
N GLU A 60 -4.67 8.23 -13.49
CA GLU A 60 -3.29 8.36 -13.04
C GLU A 60 -3.09 7.88 -11.60
N ALA A 61 -4.04 8.20 -10.71
CA ALA A 61 -4.01 7.71 -9.33
C ALA A 61 -4.18 6.18 -9.25
N ILE A 62 -5.09 5.60 -10.04
CA ILE A 62 -5.33 4.15 -10.13
C ILE A 62 -4.05 3.43 -10.58
N HIS A 63 -3.41 3.89 -11.65
CA HIS A 63 -2.15 3.33 -12.14
C HIS A 63 -1.03 3.45 -11.11
N PHE A 64 -0.84 4.64 -10.53
CA PHE A 64 0.19 4.86 -9.52
C PHE A 64 0.03 3.91 -8.32
N VAL A 65 -1.18 3.77 -7.77
CA VAL A 65 -1.45 2.86 -6.65
C VAL A 65 -1.29 1.40 -7.06
N GLY A 66 -1.63 1.06 -8.30
CA GLY A 66 -1.44 -0.28 -8.89
C GLY A 66 0.05 -0.66 -8.98
N ASP A 67 0.89 0.22 -9.50
CA ASP A 67 2.34 -0.03 -9.61
C ASP A 67 2.97 -0.24 -8.22
N TRP A 68 2.64 0.63 -7.26
CA TRP A 68 3.15 0.50 -5.89
C TRP A 68 2.63 -0.74 -5.17
N THR A 69 1.41 -1.18 -5.46
CA THR A 69 0.89 -2.46 -4.99
C THR A 69 1.80 -3.61 -5.43
N ILE A 70 2.12 -3.68 -6.72
CA ILE A 70 2.96 -4.74 -7.29
C ILE A 70 4.36 -4.67 -6.67
N TYR A 71 4.95 -3.48 -6.55
CA TYR A 71 6.26 -3.31 -5.92
C TYR A 71 6.28 -3.80 -4.46
N LEU A 72 5.30 -3.41 -3.64
CA LEU A 72 5.21 -3.85 -2.25
C LEU A 72 4.97 -5.36 -2.13
N LEU A 73 4.18 -5.94 -3.03
CA LEU A 73 3.92 -7.37 -3.08
C LEU A 73 5.19 -8.16 -3.44
N LEU A 74 5.91 -7.73 -4.48
CA LEU A 74 7.19 -8.30 -4.87
C LEU A 74 8.23 -8.18 -3.75
N VAL A 75 8.34 -7.02 -3.11
CA VAL A 75 9.22 -6.84 -1.94
C VAL A 75 8.83 -7.80 -0.82
N THR A 76 7.55 -7.93 -0.51
CA THR A 76 7.05 -8.85 0.53
C THR A 76 7.41 -10.31 0.25
N LEU A 77 7.28 -10.74 -1.01
CA LEU A 77 7.67 -12.08 -1.45
C LEU A 77 9.20 -12.27 -1.39
N ALA A 78 9.96 -11.24 -1.75
CA ALA A 78 11.43 -11.24 -1.73
C ALA A 78 12.02 -11.28 -0.31
N VAL A 79 11.26 -10.92 0.74
CA VAL A 79 11.76 -10.98 2.13
C VAL A 79 12.29 -12.36 2.52
N THR A 80 11.62 -13.44 2.11
CA THR A 80 12.01 -14.81 2.47
C THR A 80 13.33 -15.24 1.80
N PRO A 81 13.51 -15.11 0.47
CA PRO A 81 14.80 -15.41 -0.15
C PRO A 81 15.90 -14.43 0.28
N ALA A 82 15.62 -13.14 0.44
CA ALA A 82 16.60 -12.15 0.90
C ALA A 82 17.13 -12.49 2.31
N ARG A 83 16.26 -12.93 3.21
CA ARG A 83 16.69 -13.42 4.54
C ARG A 83 17.68 -14.57 4.43
N ARG A 84 17.49 -15.50 3.48
CA ARG A 84 18.37 -16.67 3.29
C ARG A 84 19.71 -16.29 2.67
N LEU A 85 19.71 -15.35 1.73
CA LEU A 85 20.92 -14.91 1.02
C LEU A 85 21.82 -14.02 1.89
N PHE A 86 21.23 -13.12 2.68
CA PHE A 86 21.98 -12.12 3.47
C PHE A 86 22.12 -12.49 4.96
N ASP A 87 21.64 -13.68 5.36
CA ASP A 87 21.52 -14.13 6.76
C ASP A 87 20.86 -13.09 7.70
N TRP A 88 20.02 -12.22 7.13
CA TRP A 88 19.51 -11.06 7.85
C TRP A 88 18.15 -11.37 8.50
N SER A 89 18.20 -11.97 9.68
CA SER A 89 17.01 -12.40 10.43
C SER A 89 16.03 -11.27 10.77
N LYS A 90 16.46 -10.00 10.83
CA LYS A 90 15.58 -8.84 11.12
C LYS A 90 14.55 -8.57 10.01
N LEU A 91 14.80 -8.97 8.76
CA LEU A 91 13.87 -8.78 7.64
C LEU A 91 12.51 -9.46 7.88
N ILE A 92 12.49 -10.59 8.60
CA ILE A 92 11.25 -11.30 8.89
C ILE A 92 10.26 -10.46 9.72
N GLN A 93 10.78 -9.52 10.50
CA GLN A 93 9.97 -8.69 11.40
C GLN A 93 9.13 -7.66 10.64
N VAL A 94 9.59 -7.24 9.45
CA VAL A 94 8.92 -6.23 8.63
C VAL A 94 8.06 -6.83 7.52
N ARG A 95 8.19 -8.14 7.23
CA ARG A 95 7.37 -8.86 6.24
C ARG A 95 5.88 -8.57 6.37
N ARG A 96 5.37 -8.60 7.61
CA ARG A 96 3.94 -8.36 7.88
C ARG A 96 3.53 -6.91 7.63
N ILE A 97 4.41 -5.95 7.93
CA ILE A 97 4.14 -4.53 7.71
C ILE A 97 4.02 -4.27 6.21
N ILE A 98 5.01 -4.72 5.42
CA ILE A 98 5.04 -4.51 3.97
C ILE A 98 3.86 -5.22 3.29
N GLY A 99 3.55 -6.46 3.69
CA GLY A 99 2.41 -7.20 3.13
C GLY A 99 1.05 -6.58 3.46
N LEU A 100 0.88 -6.05 4.67
CA LEU A 100 -0.34 -5.33 5.05
C LEU A 100 -0.47 -4.00 4.31
N SER A 101 0.66 -3.31 4.07
CA SER A 101 0.69 -2.11 3.23
C SER A 101 0.32 -2.44 1.78
N ALA A 102 0.83 -3.52 1.19
CA ALA A 102 0.42 -3.97 -0.14
C ALA A 102 -1.10 -4.19 -0.21
N LEU A 103 -1.68 -4.86 0.79
CA LEU A 103 -3.14 -5.05 0.88
C LEU A 103 -3.90 -3.72 0.97
N ALA A 104 -3.40 -2.76 1.76
CA ALA A 104 -4.02 -1.44 1.86
C ALA A 104 -4.00 -0.68 0.52
N TYR A 105 -2.91 -0.78 -0.25
CA TYR A 105 -2.82 -0.18 -1.59
C TYR A 105 -3.74 -0.89 -2.59
N ILE A 106 -3.87 -2.21 -2.53
CA ILE A 106 -4.85 -2.96 -3.35
C ILE A 106 -6.27 -2.45 -3.09
N LEU A 107 -6.65 -2.31 -1.81
CA LEU A 107 -7.97 -1.80 -1.46
C LEU A 107 -8.17 -0.36 -1.94
N LEU A 108 -7.14 0.48 -1.80
CA LEU A 108 -7.18 1.85 -2.33
C LEU A 108 -7.34 1.87 -3.85
N HIS A 109 -6.66 1.00 -4.58
CA HIS A 109 -6.79 0.86 -6.04
C HIS A 109 -8.23 0.53 -6.45
N PHE A 110 -8.86 -0.46 -5.80
CA PHE A 110 -10.27 -0.80 -6.05
C PHE A 110 -11.23 0.33 -5.69
N VAL A 111 -11.00 1.01 -4.57
CA VAL A 111 -11.82 2.17 -4.17
C VAL A 111 -11.73 3.25 -5.26
N LEU A 112 -10.53 3.62 -5.70
CA LEU A 112 -10.34 4.62 -6.76
C LEU A 112 -11.03 4.20 -8.06
N TYR A 113 -10.95 2.92 -8.45
CA TYR A 113 -11.63 2.41 -9.64
C TYR A 113 -13.16 2.44 -9.54
N ILE A 114 -13.73 2.11 -8.38
CA ILE A 114 -15.17 2.22 -8.13
C ILE A 114 -15.62 3.69 -8.18
N PHE A 115 -14.82 4.60 -7.62
CA PHE A 115 -15.07 6.03 -7.69
C PHE A 115 -15.05 6.55 -9.13
N ASP A 116 -14.06 6.16 -9.93
CA ASP A 116 -13.97 6.52 -11.36
C ASP A 116 -15.17 5.99 -12.15
N SER A 117 -15.64 4.79 -11.80
CA SER A 117 -16.85 4.16 -12.35
C SER A 117 -18.17 4.75 -11.83
N LYS A 118 -18.13 5.88 -11.09
CA LYS A 118 -19.29 6.55 -10.49
C LYS A 118 -20.17 5.60 -9.66
N PHE A 119 -19.56 4.66 -8.94
CA PHE A 119 -20.23 3.63 -8.14
C PHE A 119 -21.14 2.68 -8.93
N ASN A 120 -21.00 2.60 -10.26
CA ASN A 120 -21.73 1.61 -11.05
C ASN A 120 -21.06 0.23 -10.94
N LEU A 121 -21.43 -0.51 -9.89
CA LEU A 121 -20.87 -1.82 -9.60
C LEU A 121 -21.15 -2.86 -10.70
N GLY A 122 -22.28 -2.73 -11.42
CA GLY A 122 -22.59 -3.61 -12.55
C GLY A 122 -21.60 -3.44 -13.70
N PHE A 123 -21.30 -2.18 -14.05
CA PHE A 123 -20.29 -1.84 -15.05
C PHE A 123 -18.89 -2.33 -14.64
N VAL A 124 -18.49 -2.09 -13.39
CA VAL A 124 -17.21 -2.56 -12.82
C VAL A 124 -17.06 -4.07 -12.98
N VAL A 125 -18.07 -4.85 -12.60
CA VAL A 125 -18.01 -6.32 -12.68
C VAL A 125 -17.94 -6.79 -14.13
N THR A 126 -18.76 -6.22 -15.02
CA THR A 126 -18.72 -6.57 -16.44
C THR A 126 -17.37 -6.22 -17.07
N GLU A 127 -16.79 -5.08 -16.73
CA GLU A 127 -15.51 -4.63 -17.26
C GLU A 127 -14.36 -5.54 -16.79
N ILE A 128 -14.32 -5.89 -15.51
CA ILE A 128 -13.35 -6.85 -14.96
C ILE A 128 -13.48 -8.23 -15.61
N ALA A 129 -14.71 -8.70 -15.84
CA ALA A 129 -14.94 -10.01 -16.47
C ALA A 129 -14.58 -10.04 -17.96
N THR A 130 -14.73 -8.92 -18.66
CA THR A 130 -14.54 -8.86 -20.12
C THR A 130 -13.09 -8.53 -20.50
N ARG A 131 -12.33 -7.88 -19.61
CA ARG A 131 -10.94 -7.47 -19.85
C ARG A 131 -10.00 -8.36 -19.05
N ILE A 132 -9.34 -9.30 -19.74
CA ILE A 132 -8.46 -10.31 -19.12
C ILE A 132 -7.40 -9.71 -18.19
N TYR A 133 -6.86 -8.53 -18.54
CA TYR A 133 -5.85 -7.86 -17.73
C TYR A 133 -6.42 -7.31 -16.41
N LEU A 134 -7.68 -6.86 -16.38
CA LEU A 134 -8.36 -6.50 -15.13
C LEU A 134 -8.72 -7.72 -14.29
N THR A 135 -8.97 -8.87 -14.92
CA THR A 135 -9.32 -10.10 -14.20
C THR A 135 -8.11 -10.67 -13.45
N ILE A 136 -6.91 -10.52 -14.03
CA ILE A 136 -5.66 -10.97 -13.41
C ILE A 136 -5.22 -10.02 -12.30
N GLY A 137 -5.57 -8.73 -12.43
CA GLY A 137 -5.14 -7.66 -11.54
C GLY A 137 -3.91 -6.95 -12.08
#